data_AF-A0A5C8AMD0-F1
#
_entry.id   AF-A0A5C8AMD0-F1
#
_cell.length_a   1.000
_cell.length_b   1.000
_cell.length_c   1.000
_cell.angle_alpha   90.00
_cell.angle_beta   90.00
_cell.angle_gamma   90.00
#
_symmetry.space_group_name_H-M   'P 1'
#
loop_
_entity.id
_entity.type
_entity.pdbx_description
1 polymer ?
#
loop_
_entity_poly.entity_id
_entity_poly.type
_entity_poly.pdbx_seq_one_letter_code
_entity_poly.pdbx_strand_id
1 'polypeptide(L)'
;MNVLYFYLFILVHPFLSLWFLSFEKLGRKSWEALIPGYNYYVAFKVSCNKPWWSILMIFPGVHLVMLAVLNVSYVRKFGRFSWQDTLQAIFFPYVLLAQLKNQEVRPATNWANPKEVNERSIGDHIVLFVCLPVVGHAVALIFGFFSSDKAGKKTKIKEWGDSILFALVAASIIRTYVFE
;
A
#
# COMPACT_ATOMS: atom_id res chain seq x y z
N MET A 1 5.21 19.31 -11.40
CA MET A 1 6.34 18.36 -11.51
C MET A 1 6.31 17.74 -12.90
N ASN A 2 7.43 17.79 -13.62
CA ASN A 2 7.54 17.16 -14.94
C ASN A 2 7.51 15.63 -14.78
N VAL A 3 6.82 14.91 -15.68
CA VAL A 3 6.67 13.44 -15.66
C VAL A 3 8.05 12.73 -15.66
N LEU A 4 9.08 13.42 -16.14
CA LEU A 4 10.47 12.98 -16.08
C LEU A 4 10.95 12.61 -14.65
N TYR A 5 10.64 13.43 -13.64
CA TYR A 5 11.08 13.18 -12.26
C TYR A 5 10.49 11.89 -11.69
N PHE A 6 9.28 11.55 -12.13
CA PHE A 6 8.61 10.32 -11.76
C PHE A 6 9.38 9.09 -12.28
N TYR A 7 9.74 9.08 -13.56
CA TYR A 7 10.52 7.96 -14.12
C TYR A 7 11.92 7.87 -13.53
N LEU A 8 12.57 9.01 -13.26
CA LEU A 8 13.87 9.03 -12.57
C LEU A 8 13.78 8.43 -11.17
N PHE A 9 12.70 8.72 -10.43
CA PHE A 9 12.51 8.15 -9.10
C PHE A 9 12.37 6.62 -9.13
N ILE A 10 11.64 6.06 -10.11
CA ILE A 10 11.54 4.61 -10.32
C ILE A 10 12.92 4.01 -10.60
N LEU A 11 13.77 4.67 -11.39
CA LEU A 11 15.10 4.16 -11.70
C LEU A 11 16.03 4.16 -10.48
N VAL A 12 15.93 5.19 -9.64
CA VAL A 12 16.81 5.37 -8.47
C VAL A 12 16.34 4.53 -7.26
N HIS A 13 15.04 4.27 -7.13
CA HIS A 13 14.47 3.57 -5.98
C HIS A 13 15.13 2.20 -5.67
N PRO A 14 15.36 1.28 -6.63
CA PRO A 14 16.00 -0.01 -6.38
C PRO A 14 17.41 0.10 -5.78
N PHE A 15 18.16 1.14 -6.16
CA PHE A 15 19.49 1.42 -5.62
C PHE A 15 19.41 1.94 -4.19
N LEU A 16 18.50 2.89 -3.91
CA LEU A 16 18.26 3.39 -2.56
C LEU A 16 17.72 2.31 -1.62
N SER A 17 16.92 1.40 -2.16
CA SER A 17 16.33 0.27 -1.46
C SER A 17 17.30 -0.90 -1.24
N LEU A 18 18.53 -0.80 -1.74
CA LEU A 18 19.58 -1.83 -1.62
C LEU A 18 19.14 -3.23 -2.06
N TRP A 19 18.27 -3.31 -3.08
CA TRP A 19 17.67 -4.58 -3.51
C TRP A 19 18.69 -5.62 -3.98
N PHE A 20 19.83 -5.18 -4.48
CA PHE A 20 20.91 -6.08 -4.89
C PHE A 20 21.41 -6.96 -3.75
N LEU A 21 21.34 -6.50 -2.49
CA LEU A 21 21.74 -7.30 -1.32
C LEU A 21 20.63 -8.23 -0.83
N SER A 22 19.40 -7.73 -0.80
CA SER A 22 18.25 -8.49 -0.29
C SER A 22 17.75 -9.54 -1.28
N PHE A 23 18.02 -9.39 -2.58
CA PHE A 23 17.64 -10.37 -3.61
C PHE A 23 18.36 -11.72 -3.44
N GLU A 24 19.63 -11.71 -3.01
CA GLU A 24 20.38 -12.94 -2.72
C GLU A 24 19.70 -13.75 -1.61
N LYS A 25 19.20 -13.08 -0.57
CA LYS A 25 18.44 -13.71 0.53
C LYS A 25 17.13 -14.34 0.06
N LEU A 26 16.55 -13.79 -0.99
CA LEU A 26 15.30 -14.26 -1.60
C LEU A 26 15.53 -15.33 -2.68
N GLY A 27 16.75 -15.86 -2.81
CA GLY A 27 17.09 -16.87 -3.82
C GLY A 27 17.12 -16.35 -5.25
N ARG A 28 17.35 -15.04 -5.43
CA ARG A 28 17.48 -14.36 -6.73
C ARG A 28 18.88 -13.82 -6.90
N LYS A 29 19.30 -13.64 -8.15
CA LYS A 29 20.64 -13.11 -8.43
C LYS A 29 20.65 -11.60 -8.19
N SER A 30 21.72 -11.08 -7.60
CA SER A 30 21.90 -9.67 -7.18
C SER A 30 21.76 -8.69 -8.35
N TRP A 31 22.26 -9.08 -9.53
CA TRP A 31 22.19 -8.26 -10.73
C TRP A 31 20.75 -8.06 -11.25
N GLU A 32 19.81 -8.95 -10.91
CA GLU A 32 18.41 -8.82 -11.32
C GLU A 32 17.77 -7.56 -10.72
N ALA A 33 18.29 -7.07 -9.59
CA ALA A 33 17.85 -5.83 -8.96
C ALA A 33 18.31 -4.56 -9.71
N LEU A 34 19.40 -4.65 -10.47
CA LEU A 34 20.04 -3.50 -11.13
C LEU A 34 19.43 -3.18 -12.50
N ILE A 35 18.73 -4.14 -13.12
CA ILE A 35 18.11 -3.95 -14.43
C ILE A 35 16.74 -3.26 -14.26
N PRO A 36 16.56 -2.03 -14.78
CA PRO A 36 15.28 -1.34 -14.71
C PRO A 36 14.15 -2.14 -15.34
N GLY A 37 12.98 -2.12 -14.71
CA GLY A 37 11.79 -2.86 -15.14
C GLY A 37 11.81 -4.33 -14.73
N TYR A 38 12.88 -5.06 -15.05
CA TYR A 38 13.03 -6.46 -14.63
C TYR A 38 13.13 -6.60 -13.11
N ASN A 39 13.82 -5.67 -12.46
CA ASN A 39 13.90 -5.61 -11.00
C ASN A 39 12.54 -5.56 -10.32
N TYR A 40 11.62 -4.73 -10.80
CA TYR A 40 10.25 -4.64 -10.29
C TYR A 40 9.46 -5.91 -10.58
N TYR A 41 9.61 -6.49 -11.78
CA TYR A 41 8.98 -7.76 -12.11
C TYR A 41 9.39 -8.86 -11.11
N VAL A 42 10.68 -8.98 -10.81
CA VAL A 42 11.21 -9.93 -9.82
C VAL A 42 10.76 -9.58 -8.40
N ALA A 43 10.80 -8.31 -8.01
CA ALA A 43 10.39 -7.86 -6.69
C ALA A 43 8.91 -8.19 -6.42
N PHE A 44 8.01 -7.93 -7.36
CA PHE A 44 6.60 -8.30 -7.25
C PHE A 44 6.37 -9.82 -7.31
N LYS A 45 7.16 -10.53 -8.11
CA LYS A 45 7.12 -12.00 -8.18
C LYS A 45 7.43 -12.61 -6.82
N VAL A 46 8.50 -12.16 -6.17
CA VAL A 46 8.95 -12.72 -4.90
C VAL A 46 8.07 -12.27 -3.73
N SER A 47 7.66 -11.00 -3.71
CA SER A 47 6.92 -10.43 -2.57
C SER A 47 5.46 -10.86 -2.56
N CYS A 48 4.76 -10.71 -3.70
CA CYS A 48 3.30 -10.85 -3.78
C CYS A 48 2.83 -11.97 -4.71
N ASN A 49 3.75 -12.71 -5.37
CA ASN A 49 3.43 -13.68 -6.42
C ASN A 49 2.60 -13.10 -7.58
N LYS A 50 2.70 -11.79 -7.85
CA LYS A 50 1.96 -11.09 -8.91
C LYS A 50 2.90 -10.25 -9.78
N PRO A 51 3.78 -10.88 -10.59
CA PRO A 51 4.79 -10.18 -11.38
C PRO A 51 4.22 -9.12 -12.33
N TRP A 52 3.00 -9.34 -12.87
CA TRP A 52 2.35 -8.41 -13.79
C TRP A 52 2.04 -7.04 -13.17
N TRP A 53 1.98 -6.94 -11.83
CA TRP A 53 1.79 -5.68 -11.12
C TRP A 53 2.91 -4.66 -11.38
N SER A 54 4.08 -5.13 -11.84
CA SER A 54 5.16 -4.23 -12.30
C SER A 54 4.74 -3.31 -13.46
N ILE A 55 3.79 -3.71 -14.31
CA ILE A 55 3.31 -2.88 -15.43
C ILE A 55 2.55 -1.65 -14.92
N LEU A 56 1.84 -1.78 -13.79
CA LEU A 56 1.09 -0.69 -13.18
C LEU A 56 1.99 0.46 -12.70
N MET A 57 3.29 0.21 -12.53
CA MET A 57 4.29 1.21 -12.15
C MET A 57 4.53 2.26 -13.23
N ILE A 58 4.11 2.02 -14.48
CA ILE A 58 4.30 2.96 -15.59
C ILE A 58 3.34 4.15 -15.47
N PHE A 59 2.19 3.95 -14.81
CA PHE A 59 1.15 4.97 -14.71
C PHE A 59 1.44 5.96 -13.57
N PRO A 60 1.52 7.28 -13.85
CA PRO A 60 1.69 8.29 -12.82
C PRO A 60 0.51 8.24 -11.81
N GLY A 61 0.78 8.50 -10.53
CA GLY A 61 -0.17 8.30 -9.43
C GLY A 61 -0.29 6.84 -8.98
N VAL A 62 -0.65 5.92 -9.88
CA VAL A 62 -0.82 4.48 -9.56
C VAL A 62 0.48 3.88 -9.03
N HIS A 63 1.62 4.24 -9.62
CA HIS A 63 2.93 3.77 -9.15
C HIS A 63 3.23 4.07 -7.68
N LEU A 64 2.71 5.17 -7.09
CA LEU A 64 2.97 5.50 -5.68
C LEU A 64 2.28 4.48 -4.78
N VAL A 65 1.03 4.15 -5.11
CA VAL A 65 0.26 3.11 -4.42
C VAL A 65 0.94 1.76 -4.61
N MET A 66 1.37 1.45 -5.83
CA MET A 66 2.05 0.19 -6.13
C MET A 66 3.41 0.06 -5.45
N LEU A 67 4.15 1.16 -5.28
CA LEU A 67 5.39 1.19 -4.50
C LEU A 67 5.11 0.91 -3.02
N ALA A 68 4.10 1.57 -2.43
CA ALA A 68 3.70 1.31 -1.05
C ALA A 68 3.32 -0.16 -0.86
N VAL A 69 2.51 -0.72 -1.76
CA VAL A 69 2.13 -2.15 -1.76
C VAL A 69 3.37 -3.04 -1.87
N LEU A 70 4.27 -2.75 -2.81
CA LEU A 70 5.49 -3.52 -2.99
C LEU A 70 6.36 -3.52 -1.73
N ASN A 71 6.66 -2.34 -1.17
CA ASN A 71 7.52 -2.21 -0.01
C ASN A 71 6.95 -2.92 1.21
N VAL A 72 5.66 -2.73 1.49
CA VAL A 72 4.96 -3.40 2.61
C VAL A 72 5.01 -4.92 2.42
N SER A 73 4.69 -5.42 1.23
CA SER A 73 4.75 -6.86 0.97
C SER A 73 6.18 -7.42 0.98
N TYR A 74 7.16 -6.61 0.59
CA TYR A 74 8.57 -6.97 0.58
C TYR A 74 9.10 -7.13 2.01
N VAL A 75 8.91 -6.14 2.87
CA VAL A 75 9.41 -6.19 4.28
C VAL A 75 8.74 -7.29 5.08
N ARG A 76 7.49 -7.63 4.75
CA ARG A 76 6.76 -8.77 5.35
C ARG A 76 7.39 -10.12 5.06
N LYS A 77 8.15 -10.29 3.96
CA LYS A 77 8.94 -11.50 3.70
C LYS A 77 10.08 -11.70 4.68
N PHE A 78 10.52 -10.63 5.33
CA PHE A 78 11.55 -10.66 6.36
C PHE A 78 10.96 -10.65 7.78
N GLY A 79 9.65 -10.87 7.91
CA GLY A 79 8.98 -10.95 9.22
C GLY A 79 8.69 -9.60 9.89
N ARG A 80 8.81 -8.48 9.16
CA ARG A 80 8.49 -7.14 9.66
C ARG A 80 7.00 -6.85 9.56
N PHE A 81 6.30 -6.95 10.69
CA PHE A 81 4.84 -6.77 10.79
C PHE A 81 4.42 -5.63 11.73
N SER A 82 5.37 -4.96 12.38
CA SER A 82 5.04 -3.92 13.35
C SER A 82 4.34 -2.73 12.68
N TRP A 83 3.64 -1.95 13.48
CA TRP A 83 2.95 -0.76 13.00
C TRP A 83 3.94 0.29 12.48
N GLN A 84 5.10 0.43 13.13
CA GLN A 84 6.17 1.33 12.70
C GLN A 84 6.77 0.87 11.37
N ASP A 85 7.05 -0.43 11.23
CA ASP A 85 7.60 -0.99 10.00
C ASP A 85 6.63 -0.78 8.84
N THR A 86 5.32 -0.94 9.08
CA THR A 86 4.29 -0.75 8.07
C THR A 86 4.22 0.72 7.62
N LEU A 87 4.21 1.68 8.54
CA LEU A 87 4.20 3.10 8.19
C LEU A 87 5.48 3.53 7.47
N GLN A 88 6.64 3.06 7.94
CA GLN A 88 7.92 3.33 7.28
C GLN A 88 7.91 2.73 5.86
N ALA A 89 7.45 1.50 5.66
CA ALA A 89 7.36 0.90 4.33
C ALA A 89 6.46 1.69 3.35
N ILE A 90 5.42 2.35 3.85
CA ILE A 90 4.51 3.16 3.03
C ILE A 90 5.15 4.51 2.64
N PHE A 91 5.66 5.27 3.63
CA PHE A 91 6.07 6.66 3.40
C PHE A 91 7.58 6.82 3.18
N PHE A 92 8.41 6.05 3.89
CA PHE A 92 9.87 6.18 3.87
C PHE A 92 10.55 4.81 4.02
N PRO A 93 10.55 3.98 2.96
CA PRO A 93 10.91 2.57 3.05
C PRO A 93 12.42 2.33 3.18
N TYR A 94 13.26 3.30 2.82
CA TYR A 94 14.68 3.08 2.58
C TYR A 94 15.48 2.67 3.82
N VAL A 95 15.18 3.26 4.98
CA VAL A 95 15.85 2.88 6.25
C VAL A 95 15.50 1.44 6.62
N LEU A 96 14.21 1.09 6.51
CA LEU A 96 13.74 -0.25 6.81
C LEU A 96 14.32 -1.28 5.84
N LEU A 97 14.32 -0.98 4.53
CA LEU A 97 14.88 -1.84 3.49
C LEU A 97 16.40 -2.05 3.67
N ALA A 98 17.15 -1.02 4.08
CA ALA A 98 18.57 -1.16 4.38
C ALA A 98 18.84 -2.12 5.57
N GLN A 99 17.96 -2.13 6.57
CA GLN A 99 18.06 -3.06 7.70
C GLN A 99 17.80 -4.52 7.29
N LEU A 100 17.14 -4.77 6.15
CA LEU A 100 16.85 -6.13 5.68
C LEU A 100 18.09 -6.89 5.20
N LYS A 101 19.20 -6.20 4.92
CA LYS A 101 20.47 -6.81 4.45
C LYS A 101 20.88 -8.03 5.27
N ASN A 102 20.70 -7.95 6.59
CA ASN A 102 21.16 -8.97 7.54
C ASN A 102 20.05 -9.89 8.03
N GLN A 103 18.83 -9.77 7.52
CA GLN A 103 17.70 -10.57 7.96
C GLN A 103 17.46 -11.79 7.07
N GLU A 104 17.05 -12.89 7.70
CA GLU A 104 16.62 -14.08 6.99
C GLU A 104 15.16 -13.97 6.53
N VAL A 105 14.85 -14.70 5.46
CA VAL A 105 13.51 -14.71 4.88
C VAL A 105 12.62 -15.65 5.68
N ARG A 106 11.49 -15.14 6.18
CA ARG A 106 10.47 -15.95 6.87
C ARG A 106 9.62 -16.68 5.81
N PRO A 107 9.17 -17.93 6.06
CA PRO A 107 8.17 -18.58 5.23
C PRO A 107 6.87 -17.75 5.16
N ALA A 108 6.04 -18.03 4.16
CA ALA A 108 4.76 -17.36 4.02
C ALA A 108 3.89 -17.54 5.28
N THR A 109 3.16 -16.49 5.66
CA THR A 109 2.25 -16.51 6.82
C THR A 109 1.27 -17.67 6.72
N ASN A 110 1.21 -18.48 7.78
CA ASN A 110 0.20 -19.52 7.92
C ASN A 110 -1.10 -18.92 8.45
N TRP A 111 -2.08 -18.75 7.57
CA TRP A 111 -3.39 -18.20 7.91
C TRP A 111 -4.23 -19.06 8.85
N ALA A 112 -3.88 -20.34 9.01
CA ALA A 112 -4.53 -21.22 10.00
C ALA A 112 -3.98 -21.02 11.42
N ASN A 113 -2.84 -20.33 11.58
CA ASN A 113 -2.25 -20.08 12.88
C ASN A 113 -2.69 -18.69 13.43
N PRO A 114 -3.52 -18.64 14.49
CA PRO A 114 -4.02 -17.38 15.01
C PRO A 114 -2.92 -16.45 15.54
N LYS A 115 -1.78 -16.99 16.00
CA LYS A 115 -0.66 -16.19 16.48
C LYS A 115 -0.05 -15.35 15.35
N GLU A 116 0.19 -15.96 14.18
CA GLU A 116 0.78 -15.25 13.03
C GLU A 116 -0.20 -14.25 12.40
N VAL A 117 -1.49 -14.59 12.40
CA VAL A 117 -2.55 -13.67 11.95
C VAL A 117 -2.60 -12.45 12.87
N ASN A 118 -2.55 -12.66 14.19
CA ASN A 118 -2.61 -11.57 15.16
C ASN A 118 -1.37 -10.66 15.09
N GLU A 119 -0.16 -11.23 14.94
CA GLU A 119 1.09 -10.48 14.76
C GLU A 119 1.03 -9.46 13.61
N ARG A 120 0.31 -9.80 12.55
CA ARG A 120 0.19 -8.98 11.33
C ARG A 120 -1.02 -8.05 11.33
N SER A 121 -2.04 -8.37 12.13
CA SER A 121 -3.33 -7.71 12.10
C SER A 121 -3.22 -6.18 12.14
N ILE A 122 -2.46 -5.61 13.08
CA ILE A 122 -2.31 -4.16 13.25
C ILE A 122 -1.75 -3.51 11.99
N GLY A 123 -0.71 -4.10 11.39
CA GLY A 123 -0.13 -3.59 10.14
C GLY A 123 -1.14 -3.65 8.99
N ASP A 124 -1.95 -4.71 8.89
CA ASP A 124 -3.00 -4.80 7.87
C ASP A 124 -4.10 -3.75 8.07
N HIS A 125 -4.50 -3.45 9.31
CA HIS A 125 -5.45 -2.36 9.59
C HIS A 125 -4.90 -0.98 9.17
N ILE A 126 -3.61 -0.72 9.38
CA ILE A 126 -2.97 0.52 8.93
C ILE A 126 -2.99 0.63 7.41
N VAL A 127 -2.67 -0.45 6.69
CA VAL A 127 -2.73 -0.46 5.23
C VAL A 127 -4.15 -0.17 4.75
N LEU A 128 -5.16 -0.82 5.35
CA LEU A 128 -6.56 -0.57 5.03
C LEU A 128 -6.95 0.89 5.26
N PHE A 129 -6.56 1.45 6.40
CA PHE A 129 -6.85 2.84 6.76
C PHE A 129 -6.19 3.83 5.78
N VAL A 130 -4.92 3.62 5.43
CA VAL A 130 -4.19 4.49 4.49
C VAL A 130 -4.76 4.39 3.07
N CYS A 131 -5.32 3.24 2.69
CA CYS A 131 -5.98 3.07 1.40
C CYS A 131 -7.36 3.76 1.32
N LEU A 132 -8.03 4.05 2.43
CA LEU A 132 -9.40 4.61 2.45
C LEU A 132 -9.53 5.91 1.64
N PRO A 133 -8.67 6.93 1.78
CA PRO A 133 -8.80 8.15 1.01
C PRO A 133 -8.66 7.91 -0.50
N VAL A 134 -7.75 7.02 -0.90
CA VAL A 134 -7.51 6.70 -2.32
C VAL A 134 -8.71 6.00 -2.92
N VAL A 135 -9.25 4.99 -2.23
CA VAL A 135 -10.45 4.27 -2.65
C VAL A 135 -11.65 5.21 -2.67
N GLY A 136 -11.83 6.04 -1.65
CA GLY A 136 -12.90 7.03 -1.58
C GLY A 136 -12.87 8.01 -2.75
N HIS A 137 -11.69 8.53 -3.12
CA HIS A 137 -11.54 9.41 -4.29
C HIS A 137 -11.81 8.68 -5.60
N ALA A 138 -11.33 7.44 -5.75
CA ALA A 138 -11.60 6.64 -6.94
C ALA A 138 -13.11 6.41 -7.13
N VAL A 139 -13.82 6.07 -6.06
CA VAL A 139 -15.27 5.93 -6.04
C VAL A 139 -15.95 7.26 -6.39
N ALA A 140 -15.54 8.36 -5.77
CA ALA A 140 -16.07 9.69 -6.04
C ALA A 140 -15.94 10.09 -7.52
N LEU A 141 -14.80 9.82 -8.16
CA LEU A 141 -14.59 10.10 -9.58
C LEU A 141 -15.52 9.27 -10.47
N ILE A 142 -15.71 7.99 -10.16
CA ILE A 142 -16.63 7.11 -10.90
C ILE A 142 -18.07 7.62 -10.76
N PHE A 143 -18.52 7.93 -9.53
CA PHE A 143 -19.85 8.49 -9.31
C PHE A 143 -20.04 9.84 -10.01
N GLY A 144 -19.03 10.70 -10.01
CA GLY A 144 -19.06 11.97 -10.73
C GLY A 144 -19.16 11.80 -12.25
N PHE A 145 -18.54 10.76 -12.81
CA PHE A 145 -18.66 10.45 -14.25
C PHE A 145 -20.09 10.04 -14.64
N PHE A 146 -20.80 9.32 -13.77
CA PHE A 146 -22.18 8.86 -14.03
C PHE A 146 -23.27 9.82 -13.51
N SER A 147 -22.94 10.79 -12.65
CA SER A 147 -23.92 11.74 -12.09
C SER A 147 -24.02 13.00 -12.94
N SER A 148 -25.22 13.33 -13.43
CA SER A 148 -25.50 14.66 -13.97
C SER A 148 -25.82 15.62 -12.83
N ASP A 149 -24.76 16.17 -12.22
CA ASP A 149 -24.93 17.16 -11.16
C ASP A 149 -25.48 18.45 -11.79
N LYS A 150 -26.71 18.84 -11.43
CA LYS A 150 -27.33 20.08 -11.90
C LYS A 150 -26.69 21.28 -11.20
N ALA A 151 -26.36 22.32 -11.97
CA ALA A 151 -25.83 23.57 -11.43
C ALA A 151 -26.73 24.11 -10.31
N GLY A 152 -26.13 24.45 -9.16
CA GLY A 152 -26.82 25.01 -8.00
C GLY A 152 -27.35 24.00 -6.96
N LYS A 153 -27.23 22.68 -7.19
CA LYS A 153 -27.57 21.66 -6.18
C LYS A 153 -26.31 21.06 -5.55
N LYS A 154 -26.44 20.51 -4.33
CA LYS A 154 -25.34 19.74 -3.70
C LYS A 154 -25.02 18.54 -4.59
N THR A 155 -23.75 18.17 -4.68
CA THR A 155 -23.34 16.95 -5.38
C THR A 155 -23.90 15.73 -4.64
N LYS A 156 -24.24 14.66 -5.38
CA LYS A 156 -24.76 13.44 -4.75
C LYS A 156 -23.80 12.85 -3.71
N ILE A 157 -22.49 13.00 -3.95
CA ILE A 157 -21.43 12.58 -3.02
C ILE A 157 -21.52 13.36 -1.69
N LYS A 158 -21.77 14.68 -1.75
CA LYS A 158 -21.92 15.52 -0.56
C LYS A 158 -23.20 15.17 0.21
N GLU A 159 -24.32 14.97 -0.49
CA GLU A 159 -25.59 14.58 0.15
C GLU A 159 -25.49 13.22 0.85
N TRP A 160 -24.82 12.25 0.21
CA TRP A 160 -24.59 10.93 0.78
C TRP A 160 -23.63 10.99 1.99
N GLY A 161 -22.58 11.82 1.91
CA GLY A 161 -21.64 12.06 3.01
C GLY A 161 -22.31 12.72 4.23
N ASP A 162 -23.11 13.77 4.00
CA ASP A 162 -23.89 14.45 5.06
C ASP A 162 -24.84 13.45 5.75
N SER A 163 -25.46 12.53 4.98
CA SER A 163 -26.38 11.52 5.51
C SER A 163 -25.70 10.47 6.38
N ILE A 164 -24.52 9.97 5.97
CA ILE A 164 -23.71 9.03 6.76
C ILE A 164 -23.24 9.69 8.06
N LEU A 165 -22.74 10.92 7.97
CA LEU A 165 -22.26 11.66 9.14
C LEU A 165 -23.39 11.86 10.15
N PHE A 166 -24.57 12.26 9.68
CA PHE A 166 -25.77 12.39 10.52
C PHE A 166 -26.13 11.05 11.17
N ALA A 167 -26.18 9.96 10.41
CA ALA A 167 -26.54 8.64 10.93
C ALA A 167 -25.54 8.15 12.00
N LEU A 168 -24.22 8.37 11.79
CA LEU A 168 -23.18 8.01 12.76
C LEU A 168 -23.31 8.82 14.05
N VAL A 169 -23.54 10.13 13.94
CA VAL A 169 -23.76 11.00 15.12
C VAL A 169 -25.02 10.57 15.85
N ALA A 170 -26.15 10.40 15.15
CA ALA A 170 -27.40 9.96 15.76
C ALA A 170 -27.26 8.59 16.43
N ALA A 171 -26.63 7.62 15.77
CA ALA A 171 -26.37 6.30 16.34
C ALA A 171 -25.45 6.37 17.57
N SER A 172 -24.44 7.24 17.57
CA SER A 172 -23.55 7.43 18.73
C SER A 172 -24.31 8.02 19.93
N ILE A 173 -25.16 9.02 19.70
CA ILE A 173 -25.99 9.63 20.75
C ILE A 173 -26.96 8.60 21.31
N ILE A 174 -27.71 7.89 20.45
CA ILE A 174 -28.64 6.84 20.90
C ILE A 174 -27.89 5.79 21.72
N ARG A 175 -26.70 5.38 21.28
CA ARG A 175 -25.89 4.39 22.00
C ARG A 175 -25.52 4.87 23.41
N THR A 176 -25.07 6.12 23.54
CA THR A 176 -24.67 6.73 24.81
C THR A 176 -25.85 6.99 25.74
N TYR A 177 -27.02 7.40 25.24
CA TYR A 177 -28.16 7.75 26.11
C TYR A 177 -29.15 6.61 26.38
N VAL A 178 -29.16 5.55 25.56
CA VAL A 178 -30.15 4.45 25.68
C VAL A 178 -29.52 3.18 26.27
N PHE A 179 -28.22 2.93 26.05
CA PHE A 179 -27.55 1.69 26.47
C PHE A 179 -26.45 1.90 27.53
N GLU A 180 -26.24 3.13 27.98
CA GLU A 180 -25.48 3.47 29.19
C GLU A 180 -26.47 3.65 30.35
#